data_AF-A0A9N9N8T8-F1
#
_entry.id   AF-A0A9N9N8T8-F1
#
_cell.length_a   1.000
_cell.length_b   1.000
_cell.length_c   1.000
_cell.angle_alpha   90.00
_cell.angle_beta   90.00
_cell.angle_gamma   90.00
#
_symmetry.space_group_name_H-M   'P 1'
#
loop_
_entity.id
_entity.type
_entity.pdbx_description
1 polymer ?
#
loop_
_entity_poly.entity_id
_entity_poly.type
_entity_poly.pdbx_seq_one_letter_code
_entity_poly.pdbx_strand_id
1 'polypeptide(L)'
;MVTINVCKKGTNVPYGIIVLAHYINRQSNASFQRLDIQWHEESNDANSLVILKSDYDDVIGTNNVARYLGKTYKDLCLYGNNPGSMTLIDHWVDYAADKLGTNNFKTLEVAFDEINHHLTLRTFFVGYKLSLADIILWGALKNSAVFNSQLKAGKEAGGPHLARWFNYISSMDFIQQGTNWVTQTAKSKTSKVGKDQPNMNIGLVDAKIGEVVTRFPPEPSGYLHIGHAKAAMLNQYFAKEYKGKMIVRFDDTNPSKEKEEFEDSIKEDLELLGIRPDQITYTSDHFEELFQYAIQIIEKGLAYVDDTDVVTMRQQRMDGIPSKSRDISVEENLKRFQEMTKGTAF
;
A
#
# COMPACT_ATOMS: atom_id res chain seq x y z
N MET A 1 32.31 -22.13 5.51
CA MET A 1 30.91 -22.44 5.11
C MET A 1 30.40 -21.15 4.49
N VAL A 2 30.07 -21.13 3.20
CA VAL A 2 29.64 -19.88 2.55
C VAL A 2 28.22 -19.55 2.99
N THR A 3 28.05 -18.40 3.62
CA THR A 3 26.74 -17.95 4.12
C THR A 3 26.25 -16.77 3.29
N ILE A 4 25.02 -16.85 2.78
CA ILE A 4 24.34 -15.78 2.04
C ILE A 4 23.34 -15.12 2.98
N ASN A 5 23.66 -13.91 3.39
CA ASN A 5 22.79 -13.06 4.20
C ASN A 5 21.89 -12.23 3.27
N VAL A 6 20.58 -12.41 3.42
CA VAL A 6 19.56 -11.66 2.69
C VAL A 6 18.89 -10.66 3.63
N CYS A 7 18.92 -9.37 3.28
CA CYS A 7 18.37 -8.31 4.13
C CYS A 7 16.83 -8.28 4.10
N LYS A 8 16.23 -8.06 5.27
CA LYS A 8 14.77 -8.06 5.48
C LYS A 8 14.10 -6.70 5.21
N LYS A 9 14.85 -5.60 5.23
CA LYS A 9 14.30 -4.23 5.08
C LYS A 9 14.33 -3.79 3.62
N GLY A 10 13.22 -3.99 2.92
CA GLY A 10 13.00 -3.50 1.57
C GLY A 10 11.80 -4.18 0.92
N THR A 11 11.10 -3.49 0.03
CA THR A 11 9.98 -4.02 -0.77
C THR A 11 10.43 -5.08 -1.80
N ASN A 12 11.74 -5.28 -1.99
CA ASN A 12 12.31 -6.16 -3.00
C ASN A 12 13.04 -7.37 -2.38
N VAL A 13 12.53 -8.57 -2.61
CA VAL A 13 13.15 -9.84 -2.17
C VAL A 13 14.13 -10.32 -3.24
N PRO A 14 15.39 -10.66 -2.95
CA PRO A 14 16.35 -11.09 -3.99
C PRO A 14 16.09 -12.53 -4.46
N TYR A 15 14.93 -12.78 -5.06
CA TYR A 15 14.47 -14.09 -5.54
C TYR A 15 15.52 -14.78 -6.42
N GLY A 16 16.19 -14.04 -7.31
CA GLY A 16 17.22 -14.58 -8.20
C GLY A 16 18.38 -15.24 -7.43
N ILE A 17 18.87 -14.63 -6.36
CA ILE A 17 19.96 -15.20 -5.55
C ILE A 17 19.48 -16.40 -4.74
N ILE A 18 18.28 -16.30 -4.17
CA ILE A 18 17.70 -17.37 -3.35
C ILE A 18 17.54 -18.64 -4.20
N VAL A 19 16.89 -18.54 -5.37
CA VAL A 19 16.71 -19.71 -6.24
C VAL A 19 18.03 -20.20 -6.84
N LEU A 20 19.00 -19.30 -7.13
CA LEU A 20 20.34 -19.69 -7.57
C LEU A 20 21.06 -20.56 -6.51
N ALA A 21 20.99 -20.16 -5.24
CA ALA A 21 21.59 -20.93 -4.16
C ALA A 21 20.91 -22.29 -3.99
N HIS A 22 19.59 -22.38 -4.15
CA HIS A 22 18.88 -23.67 -4.19
C HIS A 22 19.28 -24.54 -5.38
N TYR A 23 19.48 -23.94 -6.55
CA TYR A 23 19.98 -24.66 -7.74
C TYR A 23 21.36 -25.26 -7.47
N ILE A 24 22.30 -24.47 -6.97
CA ILE A 24 23.67 -24.90 -6.64
C ILE A 24 23.64 -26.02 -5.60
N ASN A 25 22.87 -25.85 -4.52
CA ASN A 25 22.75 -26.85 -3.46
C ASN A 25 22.16 -28.18 -3.94
N ARG A 26 21.32 -28.17 -4.99
CA ARG A 26 20.74 -29.39 -5.56
C ARG A 26 21.68 -30.13 -6.51
N GLN A 27 22.50 -29.40 -7.27
CA GLN A 27 23.45 -29.97 -8.22
C GLN A 27 24.80 -30.36 -7.56
N SER A 28 25.01 -29.92 -6.33
CA SER A 28 26.18 -30.27 -5.52
C SER A 28 26.22 -31.79 -5.24
N ASN A 29 27.11 -32.49 -5.95
CA ASN A 29 27.73 -33.70 -5.42
C ASN A 29 28.62 -33.30 -4.23
N ALA A 30 28.86 -34.23 -3.29
CA ALA A 30 29.50 -34.03 -1.98
C ALA A 30 30.83 -33.22 -1.91
N SER A 31 31.40 -32.83 -3.06
CA SER A 31 32.60 -32.02 -3.23
C SER A 31 32.39 -30.51 -3.04
N PHE A 32 31.16 -29.99 -3.14
CA PHE A 32 30.90 -28.56 -3.06
C PHE A 32 30.42 -28.13 -1.67
N GLN A 33 30.93 -26.99 -1.20
CA GLN A 33 30.50 -26.41 0.06
C GLN A 33 29.03 -25.96 -0.06
N ARG A 34 28.15 -26.59 0.72
CA ARG A 34 26.73 -26.24 0.76
C ARG A 34 26.56 -24.76 1.14
N LEU A 35 25.78 -24.04 0.35
CA LEU A 35 25.44 -22.64 0.60
C LEU A 35 24.38 -22.59 1.71
N ASP A 36 24.67 -21.90 2.80
CA ASP A 36 23.69 -21.60 3.83
C ASP A 36 23.03 -20.25 3.55
N ILE A 37 21.69 -20.20 3.56
CA ILE A 37 20.93 -18.99 3.23
C ILE A 37 20.22 -18.52 4.49
N GLN A 38 20.56 -17.32 4.96
CA GLN A 38 20.03 -16.76 6.20
C GLN A 38 19.40 -15.37 5.96
N TRP A 39 18.35 -15.07 6.72
CA TRP A 39 17.78 -13.72 6.76
C TRP A 39 18.51 -12.88 7.81
N HIS A 40 18.99 -11.70 7.41
CA HIS A 40 19.67 -10.75 8.30
C HIS A 40 18.80 -9.52 8.55
N GLU A 41 18.65 -9.11 9.82
CA GLU A 41 17.76 -8.00 10.23
C GLU A 41 18.47 -6.64 10.29
N GLU A 42 19.79 -6.61 10.27
CA GLU A 42 20.60 -5.39 10.33
C GLU A 42 21.39 -5.19 9.03
N SER A 43 20.94 -4.26 8.18
CA SER A 43 21.86 -3.45 7.38
C SER A 43 21.35 -2.01 7.40
N ASN A 44 22.24 -1.08 7.75
CA ASN A 44 21.96 0.36 7.70
C ASN A 44 22.10 0.94 6.27
N ASP A 45 22.47 0.10 5.30
CA ASP A 45 22.63 0.48 3.90
C ASP A 45 21.47 -0.02 3.05
N ALA A 46 20.75 0.90 2.43
CA ALA A 46 19.66 0.62 1.50
C ALA A 46 20.12 -0.11 0.22
N ASN A 47 21.43 -0.12 -0.08
CA ASN A 47 22.02 -0.71 -1.27
C ASN A 47 22.53 -2.16 -1.10
N SER A 48 22.56 -2.71 0.11
CA SER A 48 23.10 -4.04 0.39
C SER A 48 21.99 -5.06 0.71
N LEU A 49 21.18 -5.39 -0.31
CA LEU A 49 20.11 -6.39 -0.20
C LEU A 49 20.63 -7.83 0.03
N VAL A 50 21.87 -8.11 -0.40
CA VAL A 50 22.51 -9.43 -0.31
C VAL A 50 23.98 -9.26 0.05
N ILE A 51 24.45 -10.02 1.05
CA ILE A 51 25.86 -10.10 1.44
C ILE A 51 26.25 -11.58 1.48
N LEU A 52 27.22 -11.98 0.68
CA LEU A 52 27.85 -13.30 0.76
C LEU A 52 29.09 -13.19 1.63
N LYS A 53 29.07 -13.89 2.77
CA LYS A 53 30.23 -14.03 3.66
C LYS A 53 31.09 -15.20 3.20
N SER A 54 32.34 -14.91 2.85
CA SER A 54 33.35 -15.90 2.48
C SER A 54 34.52 -15.86 3.47
N ASP A 55 35.41 -16.85 3.40
CA ASP A 55 36.54 -16.96 4.32
C ASP A 55 37.60 -15.86 4.09
N TYR A 56 37.49 -15.08 3.00
CA TYR A 56 38.47 -14.06 2.60
C TYR A 56 37.87 -12.65 2.59
N ASP A 57 36.85 -12.42 1.74
CA ASP A 57 36.20 -11.11 1.58
C ASP A 57 34.67 -11.26 1.49
N ASP A 58 33.96 -10.27 2.04
CA ASP A 58 32.50 -10.18 1.92
C ASP A 58 32.12 -9.61 0.55
N VAL A 59 31.25 -10.31 -0.19
CA VAL A 59 30.74 -9.85 -1.49
C VAL A 59 29.36 -9.23 -1.30
N ILE A 60 29.24 -7.94 -1.63
CA ILE A 60 28.02 -7.16 -1.40
C ILE A 60 27.30 -6.88 -2.72
N GLY A 61 25.97 -7.06 -2.71
CA GLY A 61 25.08 -6.70 -3.82
C GLY A 61 24.68 -7.89 -4.67
N THR A 62 23.43 -7.88 -5.14
CA THR A 62 22.81 -8.99 -5.90
C THR A 62 23.65 -9.40 -7.11
N ASN A 63 24.05 -8.47 -7.97
CA ASN A 63 24.79 -8.79 -9.20
C ASN A 63 26.20 -9.34 -8.89
N ASN A 64 26.87 -8.77 -7.89
CA ASN A 64 28.21 -9.20 -7.48
C ASN A 64 28.18 -10.61 -6.90
N VAL A 65 27.21 -10.90 -6.04
CA VAL A 65 27.00 -12.24 -5.47
C VAL A 65 26.62 -13.24 -6.55
N ALA A 66 25.75 -12.87 -7.49
CA ALA A 66 25.38 -13.71 -8.63
C ALA A 66 26.61 -14.13 -9.46
N ARG A 67 27.47 -13.16 -9.80
CA ARG A 67 28.71 -13.38 -10.54
C ARG A 67 29.71 -14.21 -9.76
N TYR A 68 29.87 -13.92 -8.46
CA TYR A 68 30.75 -14.68 -7.59
C TYR A 68 30.34 -16.16 -7.57
N LEU A 69 29.05 -16.45 -7.33
CA LEU A 69 28.54 -17.82 -7.34
C LEU A 69 28.70 -18.48 -8.72
N GLY A 70 28.37 -17.78 -9.81
CA GLY A 70 28.56 -18.30 -11.17
C GLY A 70 30.02 -18.64 -11.50
N LYS A 71 30.97 -17.84 -11.02
CA LYS A 71 32.42 -18.05 -11.21
C LYS A 71 33.00 -19.13 -10.31
N THR A 72 32.45 -19.32 -9.11
CA THR A 72 32.89 -20.35 -8.16
C THR A 72 32.40 -21.74 -8.61
N TYR A 73 31.14 -21.86 -9.02
CA TYR A 73 30.52 -23.11 -9.42
C TYR A 73 30.56 -23.34 -10.94
N LYS A 74 31.76 -23.35 -11.51
CA LYS A 74 31.99 -23.43 -12.98
C LYS A 74 31.41 -24.69 -13.61
N ASP A 75 31.39 -25.80 -12.88
CA ASP A 75 30.90 -27.09 -13.38
C ASP A 75 29.41 -27.06 -13.74
N LEU A 76 28.65 -26.11 -13.15
CA LEU A 76 27.24 -25.90 -13.46
C LEU A 76 27.03 -25.12 -14.76
N CYS A 77 28.09 -24.58 -15.36
CA CYS A 77 28.09 -23.81 -16.61
C CYS A 77 27.12 -22.60 -16.63
N LEU A 78 26.66 -22.11 -15.48
CA LEU A 78 25.67 -21.02 -15.40
C LEU A 78 26.21 -19.66 -15.86
N TYR A 79 27.52 -19.45 -15.74
CA TYR A 79 28.18 -18.20 -16.11
C TYR A 79 28.79 -18.22 -17.51
N GLY A 80 28.43 -19.21 -18.34
CA GLY A 80 28.98 -19.38 -19.68
C GLY A 80 30.34 -20.09 -19.69
N ASN A 81 30.75 -20.54 -20.88
CA ASN A 81 31.96 -21.34 -21.11
C ASN A 81 33.00 -20.64 -21.99
N ASN A 82 32.66 -19.46 -22.53
CA ASN A 82 33.53 -18.65 -23.36
C ASN A 82 33.33 -17.16 -23.07
N PRO A 83 34.32 -16.29 -23.38
CA PRO A 83 34.24 -14.86 -23.09
C PRO A 83 32.98 -14.18 -23.65
N GLY A 84 32.54 -14.54 -24.86
CA GLY A 84 31.33 -13.96 -25.47
C GLY A 84 30.06 -14.28 -24.67
N SER A 85 29.89 -15.54 -24.27
CA SER A 85 28.76 -15.95 -23.42
C SER A 85 28.79 -15.29 -22.04
N MET A 86 29.97 -15.14 -21.44
CA MET A 86 30.15 -14.46 -20.14
C MET A 86 29.74 -13.00 -20.23
N THR A 87 30.19 -12.28 -21.27
CA THR A 87 29.84 -10.87 -21.48
C THR A 87 28.34 -10.67 -21.71
N LEU A 88 27.69 -11.55 -22.48
CA LEU A 88 26.25 -11.48 -22.68
C LEU A 88 25.46 -11.76 -21.40
N ILE A 89 25.95 -12.68 -20.56
CA ILE A 89 25.36 -12.95 -19.25
C ILE A 89 25.49 -11.73 -18.35
N ASP A 90 26.66 -11.10 -18.30
CA ASP A 90 26.88 -9.88 -17.51
C ASP A 90 25.96 -8.75 -17.97
N HIS A 91 25.80 -8.56 -19.28
CA HIS A 91 24.88 -7.57 -19.85
C HIS A 91 23.46 -7.75 -19.31
N TRP A 92 22.91 -8.98 -19.36
CA TRP A 92 21.54 -9.24 -18.90
C TRP A 92 21.39 -9.17 -17.37
N VAL A 93 22.43 -9.53 -16.62
CA VAL A 93 22.46 -9.37 -15.16
C VAL A 93 22.42 -7.89 -14.77
N ASP A 94 23.16 -7.03 -15.47
CA ASP A 94 23.11 -5.58 -15.23
C ASP A 94 21.80 -4.97 -15.74
N TYR A 95 21.30 -5.42 -16.90
CA TYR A 95 20.00 -5.02 -17.43
C TYR A 95 18.87 -5.23 -16.40
N ALA A 96 18.88 -6.34 -15.68
CA ALA A 96 17.89 -6.64 -14.65
C ALA A 96 17.89 -5.59 -13.52
N ALA A 97 19.06 -5.11 -13.10
CA ALA A 97 19.15 -4.08 -12.07
C ALA A 97 18.74 -2.71 -12.60
N ASP A 98 19.24 -2.34 -13.78
CA ASP A 98 19.09 -0.99 -14.33
C ASP A 98 17.68 -0.71 -14.88
N LYS A 99 17.09 -1.71 -15.57
CA LYS A 99 15.84 -1.53 -16.31
C LYS A 99 14.62 -2.08 -15.59
N LEU A 100 14.79 -3.13 -14.78
CA LEU A 100 13.68 -3.79 -14.07
C LEU A 100 13.61 -3.42 -12.57
N GLY A 101 14.63 -2.74 -12.04
CA GLY A 101 14.68 -2.27 -10.65
C GLY A 101 13.81 -1.04 -10.33
N THR A 102 13.05 -0.52 -11.30
CA THR A 102 12.22 0.68 -11.17
C THR A 102 10.73 0.36 -11.08
N ASN A 103 9.95 1.27 -10.49
CA ASN A 103 8.48 1.22 -10.49
C ASN A 103 7.85 2.11 -11.59
N ASN A 104 8.67 2.74 -12.44
CA ASN A 104 8.16 3.59 -13.52
C ASN A 104 7.54 2.75 -14.64
N PHE A 105 6.22 2.89 -14.83
CA PHE A 105 5.45 2.14 -15.82
C PHE A 105 6.01 2.26 -17.24
N LYS A 106 6.35 3.46 -17.71
CA LYS A 106 6.84 3.68 -19.08
C LYS A 106 8.19 3.01 -19.33
N THR A 107 9.08 3.07 -18.34
CA THR A 107 10.41 2.43 -18.43
C THR A 107 10.27 0.91 -18.45
N LEU A 108 9.39 0.36 -17.62
CA LEU A 108 9.13 -1.07 -17.57
C LEU A 108 8.45 -1.58 -18.84
N GLU A 109 7.53 -0.82 -19.43
CA GLU A 109 6.87 -1.19 -20.68
C GLU A 109 7.88 -1.35 -21.83
N VAL A 110 8.79 -0.37 -21.99
CA VAL A 110 9.89 -0.47 -22.97
C VAL A 110 10.78 -1.68 -22.70
N ALA A 111 11.13 -1.92 -21.43
CA ALA A 111 11.97 -3.06 -21.06
C ALA A 111 11.30 -4.40 -21.34
N PHE A 112 9.98 -4.50 -21.11
CA PHE A 112 9.20 -5.69 -21.42
C PHE A 112 9.16 -5.96 -22.92
N ASP A 113 8.95 -4.93 -23.73
CA ASP A 113 8.95 -5.05 -25.20
C ASP A 113 10.32 -5.52 -25.74
N GLU A 114 11.42 -4.95 -25.23
CA GLU A 114 12.79 -5.37 -25.59
C GLU A 114 13.04 -6.84 -25.25
N ILE A 115 12.68 -7.26 -24.03
CA ILE A 115 12.81 -8.64 -23.57
C ILE A 115 11.95 -9.58 -24.42
N ASN A 116 10.69 -9.21 -24.64
CA ASN A 116 9.75 -10.02 -25.41
C ASN A 116 10.24 -10.21 -26.85
N HIS A 117 10.77 -9.16 -27.46
CA HIS A 117 11.40 -9.24 -28.78
C HIS A 117 12.63 -10.15 -28.77
N HIS A 118 13.53 -10.02 -27.78
CA HIS A 118 14.69 -10.90 -27.65
C HIS A 118 14.32 -12.37 -27.54
N LEU A 119 13.22 -12.68 -26.83
CA LEU A 119 12.73 -14.03 -26.57
C LEU A 119 11.92 -14.66 -27.72
N THR A 120 11.66 -13.93 -28.81
CA THR A 120 10.85 -14.40 -29.95
C THR A 120 11.23 -15.82 -30.40
N LEU A 121 12.53 -16.05 -30.66
CA LEU A 121 13.07 -17.33 -31.13
C LEU A 121 14.00 -18.00 -30.11
N ARG A 122 13.97 -17.55 -28.85
CA ARG A 122 14.93 -18.00 -27.82
C ARG A 122 14.19 -18.61 -26.63
N THR A 123 14.72 -19.73 -26.15
CA THR A 123 14.25 -20.39 -24.92
C THR A 123 14.96 -19.84 -23.68
N PHE A 124 16.19 -19.37 -23.84
CA PHE A 124 17.01 -18.77 -22.79
C PHE A 124 17.64 -17.48 -23.28
N PHE A 125 18.01 -16.60 -22.34
CA PHE A 125 18.59 -15.30 -22.69
C PHE A 125 19.96 -15.40 -23.37
N VAL A 126 20.78 -16.36 -22.95
CA VAL A 126 22.12 -16.59 -23.51
C VAL A 126 22.33 -18.08 -23.79
N GLY A 127 22.55 -18.42 -25.06
CA GLY A 127 22.80 -19.79 -25.50
C GLY A 127 21.54 -20.68 -25.49
N TYR A 128 21.74 -21.99 -25.33
CA TYR A 128 20.69 -23.01 -25.42
C TYR A 128 20.42 -23.73 -24.10
N LYS A 129 20.98 -23.23 -23.00
CA LYS A 129 20.84 -23.79 -21.65
C LYS A 129 20.54 -22.68 -20.65
N LEU A 130 19.98 -23.05 -19.51
CA LEU A 130 19.74 -22.13 -18.40
C LEU A 130 21.06 -21.44 -18.00
N SER A 131 21.01 -20.11 -17.90
CA SER A 131 22.15 -19.28 -17.52
C SER A 131 21.84 -18.42 -16.30
N LEU A 132 22.86 -17.79 -15.75
CA LEU A 132 22.70 -16.82 -14.67
C LEU A 132 21.78 -15.66 -15.08
N ALA A 133 21.82 -15.24 -16.35
CA ALA A 133 20.95 -14.20 -16.88
C ALA A 133 19.46 -14.56 -16.69
N ASP A 134 19.07 -15.80 -17.01
CA ASP A 134 17.68 -16.24 -16.89
C ASP A 134 17.20 -16.20 -15.43
N ILE A 135 18.05 -16.65 -14.51
CA ILE A 135 17.72 -16.73 -13.08
C ILE A 135 17.55 -15.32 -12.47
N ILE A 136 18.47 -14.41 -12.79
CA ILE A 136 18.46 -13.05 -12.25
C ILE A 136 17.32 -12.21 -12.85
N LEU A 137 17.10 -12.28 -14.17
CA LEU A 137 15.98 -11.60 -14.82
C LEU A 137 14.63 -12.11 -14.31
N TRP A 138 14.50 -13.43 -14.12
CA TRP A 138 13.28 -14.01 -13.55
C TRP A 138 13.04 -13.47 -12.14
N GLY A 139 14.09 -13.39 -11.32
CA GLY A 139 14.01 -12.83 -9.97
C GLY A 139 13.60 -11.35 -9.95
N ALA A 140 14.11 -10.55 -10.89
CA ALA A 140 13.75 -9.14 -11.03
C ALA A 140 12.29 -8.96 -11.44
N LEU A 141 11.82 -9.72 -12.45
CA LEU A 141 10.42 -9.71 -12.88
C LEU A 141 9.47 -10.20 -11.79
N LYS A 142 9.89 -11.20 -11.00
CA LYS A 142 9.11 -11.70 -9.86
C LYS A 142 8.88 -10.62 -8.79
N ASN A 143 9.81 -9.69 -8.62
CA ASN A 143 9.63 -8.53 -7.74
C ASN A 143 8.79 -7.40 -8.35
N SER A 144 8.70 -7.30 -9.67
CA SER A 144 7.99 -6.19 -10.32
C SER A 144 6.48 -6.28 -10.06
N ALA A 145 5.94 -5.31 -9.33
CA ALA A 145 4.50 -5.22 -9.05
C ALA A 145 3.68 -5.05 -10.35
N VAL A 146 4.21 -4.28 -11.30
CA VAL A 146 3.59 -4.04 -12.61
C VAL A 146 3.50 -5.34 -13.40
N PHE A 147 4.60 -6.09 -13.49
CA PHE A 147 4.63 -7.36 -14.20
C PHE A 147 3.67 -8.39 -13.59
N ASN A 148 3.69 -8.53 -12.26
CA ASN A 148 2.78 -9.43 -11.54
C ASN A 148 1.30 -9.04 -11.71
N SER A 149 0.99 -7.74 -11.80
CA SER A 149 -0.36 -7.26 -12.07
C SER A 149 -0.84 -7.68 -13.47
N GLN A 150 0.01 -7.51 -14.48
CA GLN A 150 -0.29 -7.95 -15.85
C GLN A 150 -0.51 -9.46 -15.94
N LEU A 151 0.33 -10.26 -15.25
CA LEU A 151 0.17 -11.72 -15.17
C LEU A 151 -1.19 -12.13 -14.59
N LYS A 152 -1.66 -11.45 -13.54
CA LYS A 152 -2.96 -11.74 -12.91
C LYS A 152 -4.15 -11.34 -13.76
N ALA A 153 -4.01 -10.27 -14.56
CA ALA A 153 -5.08 -9.78 -15.43
C ALA A 153 -5.34 -10.68 -16.64
N GLY A 154 -4.61 -11.78 -16.82
CA GLY A 154 -4.76 -12.70 -17.95
C GLY A 154 -4.29 -12.13 -19.28
N LYS A 155 -3.70 -10.93 -19.29
CA LYS A 155 -2.97 -10.39 -20.43
C LYS A 155 -1.61 -11.09 -20.50
N GLU A 156 -1.09 -11.34 -21.69
CA GLU A 156 0.28 -11.83 -21.86
C GLU A 156 1.24 -10.77 -21.30
N ALA A 157 1.71 -10.99 -20.06
CA ALA A 157 2.46 -9.99 -19.31
C ALA A 157 3.76 -9.62 -20.03
N GLY A 158 3.87 -8.36 -20.41
CA GLY A 158 4.96 -7.87 -21.24
C GLY A 158 5.07 -8.52 -22.63
N GLY A 159 4.02 -9.20 -23.09
CA GLY A 159 3.96 -9.90 -24.39
C GLY A 159 4.04 -11.44 -24.31
N PRO A 160 3.72 -12.12 -25.42
CA PRO A 160 3.58 -13.59 -25.47
C PRO A 160 4.86 -14.34 -25.11
N HIS A 161 6.01 -13.88 -25.61
CA HIS A 161 7.27 -14.59 -25.48
C HIS A 161 7.87 -14.42 -24.09
N LEU A 162 7.73 -13.22 -23.50
CA LEU A 162 8.12 -12.96 -22.12
C LEU A 162 7.25 -13.75 -21.15
N ALA A 163 5.92 -13.72 -21.30
CA ALA A 163 5.02 -14.50 -20.47
C ALA A 163 5.32 -16.02 -20.56
N ARG A 164 5.51 -16.54 -21.78
CA ARG A 164 5.90 -17.94 -22.02
C ARG A 164 7.20 -18.29 -21.28
N TRP A 165 8.25 -17.51 -21.49
CA TRP A 165 9.55 -17.75 -20.86
C TRP A 165 9.45 -17.68 -19.33
N PHE A 166 8.77 -16.67 -18.78
CA PHE A 166 8.62 -16.50 -17.34
C PHE A 166 7.90 -17.69 -16.71
N ASN A 167 6.82 -18.18 -17.34
CA ASN A 167 6.09 -19.35 -16.87
C ASN A 167 6.93 -20.63 -16.97
N TYR A 168 7.73 -20.78 -18.03
CA TYR A 168 8.64 -21.92 -18.18
C TYR A 168 9.76 -21.92 -17.14
N ILE A 169 10.42 -20.80 -16.88
CA ILE A 169 11.42 -20.72 -15.79
C ILE A 169 10.72 -20.97 -14.44
N SER A 170 9.54 -20.38 -14.21
CA SER A 170 8.78 -20.56 -12.98
C SER A 170 8.41 -22.03 -12.71
N SER A 171 8.21 -22.87 -13.73
CA SER A 171 7.85 -24.28 -13.53
C SER A 171 9.02 -25.17 -13.12
N MET A 172 10.26 -24.67 -13.18
CA MET A 172 11.44 -25.44 -12.78
C MET A 172 11.44 -25.71 -11.27
N ASP A 173 11.75 -26.95 -10.87
CA ASP A 173 11.68 -27.37 -9.48
C ASP A 173 12.47 -26.48 -8.50
N PHE A 174 13.69 -26.06 -8.87
CA PHE A 174 14.54 -25.26 -7.97
C PHE A 174 13.98 -23.85 -7.76
N ILE A 175 13.27 -23.32 -8.77
CA ILE A 175 12.53 -22.05 -8.66
C ILE A 175 11.40 -22.21 -7.65
N GLN A 176 10.61 -23.28 -7.77
CA GLN A 176 9.52 -23.58 -6.82
C GLN A 176 10.04 -23.83 -5.40
N GLN A 177 11.18 -24.50 -5.25
CA GLN A 177 11.81 -24.69 -3.94
C GLN A 177 12.23 -23.36 -3.30
N GLY A 178 12.90 -22.48 -4.06
CA GLY A 178 13.31 -21.18 -3.54
C GLY A 178 12.14 -20.25 -3.24
N THR A 179 11.10 -20.21 -4.07
CA THR A 179 9.88 -19.42 -3.79
C THR A 179 9.12 -19.94 -2.58
N ASN A 180 9.03 -21.27 -2.42
CA ASN A 180 8.43 -21.90 -1.25
C ASN A 180 9.25 -21.61 0.00
N TRP A 181 10.58 -21.64 -0.07
CA TRP A 181 11.46 -21.27 1.05
C TRP A 181 11.22 -19.82 1.50
N VAL A 182 11.11 -18.86 0.56
CA VAL A 182 10.75 -17.47 0.90
C VAL A 182 9.38 -17.42 1.60
N THR A 183 8.39 -18.12 1.05
CA THR A 183 7.00 -18.11 1.57
C THR A 183 6.89 -18.79 2.94
N GLN A 184 7.57 -19.91 3.15
CA GLN A 184 7.59 -20.67 4.41
C GLN A 184 8.36 -19.92 5.48
N THR A 185 9.49 -19.31 5.14
CA THR A 185 10.30 -18.55 6.11
C THR A 185 9.59 -17.26 6.52
N ALA A 186 8.88 -16.61 5.60
CA ALA A 186 7.95 -15.50 5.91
C ALA A 186 6.79 -15.92 6.84
N LYS A 187 6.26 -17.15 6.68
CA LYS A 187 5.22 -17.73 7.55
C LYS A 187 5.76 -18.16 8.93
N SER A 188 7.00 -18.65 9.01
CA SER A 188 7.60 -19.17 10.26
C SER A 188 7.94 -18.08 11.29
N LYS A 189 8.18 -16.84 10.84
CA LYS A 189 8.37 -15.66 11.72
C LYS A 189 7.09 -14.85 11.97
N THR A 190 5.98 -15.15 11.29
CA THR A 190 4.66 -14.51 11.54
C THR A 190 3.83 -15.19 12.64
N SER A 191 4.42 -16.13 13.40
CA SER A 191 3.79 -16.65 14.62
C SER A 191 4.02 -15.79 15.87
N LYS A 192 4.71 -14.64 15.76
CA LYS A 192 4.82 -13.67 16.88
C LYS A 192 4.64 -12.19 16.55
N VAL A 193 4.29 -11.85 15.31
CA VAL A 193 3.71 -10.55 14.99
C VAL A 193 2.56 -10.86 14.06
N GLY A 194 1.34 -10.62 14.55
CA GLY A 194 0.13 -10.80 13.77
C GLY A 194 0.31 -10.13 12.43
N LYS A 195 -0.02 -10.85 11.36
CA LYS A 195 -0.25 -10.20 10.07
C LYS A 195 -1.22 -9.05 10.33
N ASP A 196 -0.81 -7.83 10.05
CA ASP A 196 -1.73 -6.81 9.54
C ASP A 196 -2.21 -7.25 8.14
N GLN A 197 -2.87 -8.42 8.07
CA GLN A 197 -4.09 -8.43 7.30
C GLN A 197 -4.98 -7.46 8.06
N PRO A 198 -5.61 -6.45 7.42
CA PRO A 198 -6.68 -5.74 8.09
C PRO A 198 -7.63 -6.82 8.55
N ASN A 199 -7.66 -7.05 9.86
CA ASN A 199 -8.56 -8.00 10.45
C ASN A 199 -9.92 -7.41 10.16
N MET A 200 -10.63 -7.88 9.14
CA MET A 200 -11.96 -7.33 8.80
C MET A 200 -12.94 -7.49 9.97
N ASN A 201 -12.57 -8.27 11.00
CA ASN A 201 -13.11 -8.19 12.35
C ASN A 201 -12.66 -6.93 13.11
N ILE A 202 -12.72 -5.73 12.51
CA ILE A 202 -12.86 -4.47 13.28
C ILE A 202 -14.34 -4.34 13.67
N GLY A 203 -14.92 -5.44 14.17
CA GLY A 203 -16.33 -5.49 14.50
C GLY A 203 -16.67 -4.36 15.46
N LEU A 204 -17.84 -3.75 15.26
CA LEU A 204 -18.36 -2.76 16.18
C LEU A 204 -18.62 -3.44 17.53
N VAL A 205 -18.09 -2.86 18.61
CA VAL A 205 -18.28 -3.35 19.98
C VAL A 205 -19.76 -3.23 20.34
N ASP A 206 -20.34 -4.30 20.89
CA ASP A 206 -21.76 -4.40 21.29
C ASP A 206 -22.80 -4.17 20.17
N ALA A 207 -22.37 -4.22 18.90
CA ALA A 207 -23.29 -4.04 17.79
C ALA A 207 -24.23 -5.24 17.60
N LYS A 208 -25.53 -4.95 17.53
CA LYS A 208 -26.57 -5.93 17.22
C LYS A 208 -26.90 -5.89 15.73
N ILE A 209 -27.04 -7.08 15.15
CA ILE A 209 -27.47 -7.24 13.76
C ILE A 209 -28.84 -6.58 13.57
N GLY A 210 -28.96 -5.69 12.57
CA GLY A 210 -30.16 -4.94 12.25
C GLY A 210 -30.27 -3.57 12.92
N GLU A 211 -29.49 -3.29 13.96
CA GLU A 211 -29.58 -2.04 14.73
C GLU A 211 -28.51 -1.00 14.38
N VAL A 212 -27.47 -1.39 13.64
CA VAL A 212 -26.37 -0.49 13.28
C VAL A 212 -26.85 0.58 12.29
N VAL A 213 -26.63 1.85 12.63
CA VAL A 213 -26.86 2.98 11.71
C VAL A 213 -25.55 3.74 11.55
N THR A 214 -25.04 3.78 10.32
CA THR A 214 -23.84 4.51 9.95
C THR A 214 -24.20 5.78 9.18
N ARG A 215 -23.25 6.72 9.08
CA ARG A 215 -23.46 7.93 8.28
C ARG A 215 -22.19 8.33 7.53
N PHE A 216 -22.34 8.78 6.29
CA PHE A 216 -21.31 9.53 5.59
C PHE A 216 -21.77 11.00 5.49
N PRO A 217 -21.13 11.93 6.23
CA PRO A 217 -21.58 13.31 6.30
C PRO A 217 -20.67 14.29 5.53
N PRO A 218 -20.73 14.37 4.19
CA PRO A 218 -19.92 15.33 3.45
C PRO A 218 -20.49 16.75 3.57
N GLU A 219 -19.61 17.74 3.69
CA GLU A 219 -19.97 19.15 3.48
C GLU A 219 -20.05 19.41 1.96
N PRO A 220 -21.16 19.98 1.43
CA PRO A 220 -21.31 20.26 0.01
C PRO A 220 -20.57 21.55 -0.41
N SER A 221 -19.30 21.65 -0.05
CA SER A 221 -18.42 22.82 -0.29
C SER A 221 -17.25 22.53 -1.24
N GLY A 222 -17.15 21.29 -1.75
CA GLY A 222 -16.11 20.87 -2.68
C GLY A 222 -16.30 19.43 -3.18
N TYR A 223 -15.51 19.04 -4.18
CA TYR A 223 -15.54 17.71 -4.78
C TYR A 223 -14.94 16.62 -3.88
N LEU A 224 -15.45 15.39 -3.98
CA LEU A 224 -14.85 14.28 -3.25
C LEU A 224 -13.47 13.93 -3.84
N HIS A 225 -12.48 13.75 -2.97
CA HIS A 225 -11.21 13.09 -3.31
C HIS A 225 -11.13 11.68 -2.72
N ILE A 226 -10.07 10.94 -3.06
CA ILE A 226 -9.85 9.53 -2.66
C ILE A 226 -9.95 9.25 -1.14
N GLY A 227 -9.74 10.28 -0.31
CA GLY A 227 -9.89 10.17 1.14
C GLY A 227 -11.34 9.94 1.56
N HIS A 228 -12.27 10.61 0.89
CA HIS A 228 -13.71 10.44 1.12
C HIS A 228 -14.20 9.05 0.70
N ALA A 229 -13.64 8.49 -0.38
CA ALA A 229 -13.98 7.13 -0.80
C ALA A 229 -13.76 6.12 0.34
N LYS A 230 -12.65 6.22 1.07
CA LYS A 230 -12.39 5.37 2.24
C LYS A 230 -13.48 5.53 3.31
N ALA A 231 -13.84 6.77 3.65
CA ALA A 231 -14.84 7.03 4.69
C ALA A 231 -16.23 6.52 4.28
N ALA A 232 -16.66 6.79 3.06
CA ALA A 232 -17.95 6.37 2.53
C ALA A 232 -18.04 4.83 2.43
N MET A 233 -17.01 4.18 1.87
CA MET A 233 -16.97 2.72 1.76
C MET A 233 -16.94 2.04 3.13
N LEU A 234 -16.24 2.61 4.12
CA LEU A 234 -16.18 2.05 5.47
C LEU A 234 -17.54 2.09 6.17
N ASN A 235 -18.27 3.20 6.05
CA ASN A 235 -19.64 3.29 6.59
C ASN A 235 -20.56 2.29 5.90
N GLN A 236 -20.49 2.18 4.56
CA GLN A 236 -21.29 1.19 3.84
C GLN A 236 -20.95 -0.26 4.24
N TYR A 237 -19.67 -0.54 4.44
CA TYR A 237 -19.20 -1.86 4.88
C TYR A 237 -19.85 -2.26 6.20
N PHE A 238 -19.80 -1.40 7.22
CA PHE A 238 -20.41 -1.69 8.52
C PHE A 238 -21.94 -1.78 8.46
N ALA A 239 -22.60 -0.92 7.68
CA ALA A 239 -24.05 -1.04 7.48
C ALA A 239 -24.41 -2.40 6.86
N LYS A 240 -23.68 -2.85 5.83
CA LYS A 240 -23.93 -4.14 5.18
C LYS A 240 -23.61 -5.34 6.07
N GLU A 241 -22.44 -5.33 6.71
CA GLU A 241 -21.97 -6.41 7.58
C GLU A 241 -22.97 -6.68 8.72
N TYR A 242 -23.50 -5.62 9.32
CA TYR A 242 -24.44 -5.71 10.44
C TYR A 242 -25.91 -5.70 10.01
N LYS A 243 -26.22 -5.79 8.70
CA LYS A 243 -27.59 -5.67 8.16
C LYS A 243 -28.33 -4.42 8.66
N GLY A 244 -27.58 -3.36 8.92
CA GLY A 244 -28.03 -2.07 9.40
C GLY A 244 -28.39 -1.12 8.26
N LYS A 245 -28.33 0.19 8.54
CA LYS A 245 -28.61 1.26 7.58
C LYS A 245 -27.41 2.19 7.41
N MET A 246 -27.28 2.77 6.22
CA MET A 246 -26.34 3.83 5.90
C MET A 246 -27.08 5.10 5.49
N ILE A 247 -26.81 6.20 6.18
CA ILE A 247 -27.32 7.52 5.84
C ILE A 247 -26.22 8.31 5.13
N VAL A 248 -26.55 9.00 4.05
CA VAL A 248 -25.72 10.09 3.53
C VAL A 248 -26.34 11.39 4.00
N ARG A 249 -25.60 12.17 4.80
CA ARG A 249 -26.10 13.42 5.34
C ARG A 249 -25.28 14.58 4.81
N PHE A 250 -25.88 15.46 4.02
CA PHE A 250 -25.19 16.69 3.68
C PHE A 250 -25.08 17.57 4.94
N ASP A 251 -23.85 17.90 5.31
CA ASP A 251 -23.57 18.81 6.44
C ASP A 251 -23.60 20.25 5.92
N ASP A 252 -24.82 20.71 5.65
CA ASP A 252 -25.15 21.95 4.93
C ASP A 252 -25.43 23.12 5.88
N THR A 253 -24.46 23.38 6.77
CA THR A 253 -24.56 24.40 7.83
C THR A 253 -23.94 25.75 7.46
N ASN A 254 -23.25 25.83 6.33
CA ASN A 254 -22.53 27.01 5.85
C ASN A 254 -23.10 27.56 4.52
N PRO A 255 -24.06 28.50 4.58
CA PRO A 255 -24.74 29.01 3.39
C PRO A 255 -23.83 29.76 2.40
N SER A 256 -22.61 30.13 2.81
CA SER A 256 -21.68 30.91 1.97
C SER A 256 -20.79 30.06 1.07
N LYS A 257 -20.62 28.76 1.40
CA LYS A 257 -19.70 27.86 0.69
C LYS A 257 -20.42 26.77 -0.08
N GLU A 258 -21.70 26.58 0.21
CA GLU A 258 -22.47 25.47 -0.29
C GLU A 258 -23.08 25.79 -1.64
N LYS A 259 -23.04 24.80 -2.53
CA LYS A 259 -23.62 24.90 -3.85
C LYS A 259 -24.21 23.56 -4.26
N GLU A 260 -25.35 23.62 -4.93
CA GLU A 260 -26.04 22.47 -5.51
C GLU A 260 -25.10 21.64 -6.43
N GLU A 261 -24.18 22.31 -7.14
CA GLU A 261 -23.19 21.63 -8.00
C GLU A 261 -22.32 20.61 -7.25
N PHE A 262 -21.95 20.89 -6.00
CA PHE A 262 -21.14 19.97 -5.21
C PHE A 262 -21.96 18.82 -4.69
N GLU A 263 -23.22 19.08 -4.32
CA GLU A 263 -24.15 18.04 -3.87
C GLU A 263 -24.40 17.00 -4.97
N ASP A 264 -24.68 17.46 -6.20
CA ASP A 264 -24.91 16.58 -7.33
C ASP A 264 -23.67 15.75 -7.67
N SER A 265 -22.49 16.39 -7.70
CA SER A 265 -21.24 15.67 -7.92
C SER A 265 -20.95 14.63 -6.83
N ILE A 266 -21.25 14.94 -5.57
CA ILE A 266 -21.09 13.98 -4.46
C ILE A 266 -22.02 12.78 -4.66
N LYS A 267 -23.28 12.99 -5.07
CA LYS A 267 -24.22 11.89 -5.35
C LYS A 267 -23.72 11.01 -6.50
N GLU A 268 -23.23 11.62 -7.58
CA GLU A 268 -22.68 10.90 -8.74
C GLU A 268 -21.45 10.06 -8.35
N ASP A 269 -20.51 10.64 -7.60
CA ASP A 269 -19.31 9.95 -7.14
C ASP A 269 -19.66 8.75 -6.22
N LEU A 270 -20.64 8.92 -5.32
CA LEU A 270 -21.10 7.82 -4.47
C LEU A 270 -21.73 6.69 -5.29
N GLU A 271 -22.54 7.02 -6.29
CA GLU A 271 -23.12 6.02 -7.20
C GLU A 271 -22.03 5.28 -7.99
N LEU A 272 -21.03 5.99 -8.51
CA LEU A 272 -19.88 5.42 -9.21
C LEU A 272 -19.07 4.44 -8.34
N LEU A 273 -18.97 4.73 -7.04
CA LEU A 273 -18.34 3.85 -6.05
C LEU A 273 -19.22 2.65 -5.63
N GLY A 274 -20.44 2.54 -6.16
CA GLY A 274 -21.41 1.51 -5.77
C GLY A 274 -22.00 1.73 -4.38
N ILE A 275 -21.93 2.96 -3.87
CA ILE A 275 -22.45 3.36 -2.56
C ILE A 275 -23.90 3.80 -2.72
N ARG A 276 -24.81 3.00 -2.16
CA ARG A 276 -26.24 3.29 -2.13
C ARG A 276 -26.68 3.49 -0.68
N PRO A 277 -26.97 4.72 -0.24
CA PRO A 277 -27.51 4.95 1.09
C PRO A 277 -28.98 4.54 1.17
N ASP A 278 -29.42 4.19 2.39
CA ASP A 278 -30.83 3.95 2.70
C ASP A 278 -31.62 5.26 2.80
N GLN A 279 -30.95 6.36 3.16
CA GLN A 279 -31.56 7.67 3.30
C GLN A 279 -30.55 8.77 2.96
N ILE A 280 -31.03 9.81 2.29
CA ILE A 280 -30.32 11.09 2.14
C ILE A 280 -31.02 12.10 3.06
N THR A 281 -30.25 12.83 3.86
CA THR A 281 -30.75 13.84 4.81
C THR A 281 -29.93 15.11 4.75
N TYR A 282 -30.48 16.23 5.19
CA TYR A 282 -29.77 17.50 5.28
C TYR A 282 -29.71 17.94 6.74
N THR A 283 -28.62 18.59 7.14
CA THR A 283 -28.49 19.11 8.51
C THR A 283 -29.36 20.36 8.69
N SER A 284 -29.57 21.13 7.62
CA SER A 284 -30.48 22.28 7.59
C SER A 284 -31.93 21.92 7.93
N ASP A 285 -32.41 20.72 7.55
CA ASP A 285 -33.73 20.20 7.93
C ASP A 285 -33.92 20.12 9.46
N HIS A 286 -32.82 20.04 10.22
CA HIS A 286 -32.81 19.93 11.67
C HIS A 286 -32.53 21.26 12.40
N PHE A 287 -32.45 22.40 11.69
CA PHE A 287 -32.12 23.68 12.34
C PHE A 287 -33.07 24.09 13.45
N GLU A 288 -34.37 23.85 13.31
CA GLU A 288 -35.33 24.13 14.39
C GLU A 288 -35.01 23.29 15.63
N GLU A 289 -34.73 21.99 15.46
CA GLU A 289 -34.39 21.10 16.58
C GLU A 289 -33.07 21.51 17.25
N LEU A 290 -32.05 21.84 16.45
CA LEU A 290 -30.76 22.34 16.93
C LEU A 290 -30.91 23.67 17.68
N PHE A 291 -31.79 24.55 17.21
CA PHE A 291 -32.12 25.82 17.86
C PHE A 291 -32.77 25.58 19.23
N GLN A 292 -33.74 24.67 19.32
CA GLN A 292 -34.36 24.30 20.60
C GLN A 292 -33.35 23.68 21.56
N TYR A 293 -32.41 22.84 21.09
CA TYR A 293 -31.33 22.33 21.93
C TYR A 293 -30.39 23.44 22.43
N ALA A 294 -30.09 24.44 21.61
CA ALA A 294 -29.30 25.59 22.04
C ALA A 294 -29.99 26.32 23.20
N ILE A 295 -31.30 26.58 23.10
CA ILE A 295 -32.10 27.15 24.20
C ILE A 295 -32.02 26.29 25.46
N GLN A 296 -32.25 24.98 25.34
CA GLN A 296 -32.21 24.06 26.50
C GLN A 296 -30.84 24.03 27.20
N ILE A 297 -29.75 24.11 26.44
CA ILE A 297 -28.38 24.12 27.00
C ILE A 297 -28.10 25.45 27.71
N ILE A 298 -28.58 26.58 27.17
CA ILE A 298 -28.49 27.90 27.83
C ILE A 298 -29.32 27.90 29.12
N GLU A 299 -30.55 27.38 29.10
CA GLU A 299 -31.43 27.28 30.28
C GLU A 299 -30.80 26.46 31.41
N LYS A 300 -30.03 25.42 31.07
CA LYS A 300 -29.27 24.61 32.03
C LYS A 300 -27.98 25.28 32.53
N GLY A 301 -27.66 26.48 32.05
CA GLY A 301 -26.41 27.18 32.38
C GLY A 301 -25.15 26.54 31.79
N LEU A 302 -25.30 25.76 30.71
CA LEU A 302 -24.21 25.03 30.07
C LEU A 302 -23.66 25.71 28.79
N ALA A 303 -24.30 26.79 28.35
CA ALA A 303 -23.86 27.63 27.24
C ALA A 303 -24.11 29.12 27.54
N TYR A 304 -23.32 30.00 26.93
CA TYR A 304 -23.40 31.45 27.06
C TYR A 304 -23.10 32.14 25.71
N VAL A 305 -23.53 33.38 25.55
CA VAL A 305 -23.27 34.22 24.37
C VAL A 305 -21.99 35.03 24.61
N ASP A 306 -21.06 34.98 23.66
CA ASP A 306 -19.76 35.65 23.76
C ASP A 306 -19.64 36.77 22.71
N ASP A 307 -19.41 37.98 23.19
CA ASP A 307 -19.20 39.23 22.43
C ASP A 307 -17.72 39.62 22.35
N THR A 308 -16.82 38.77 22.86
CA THR A 308 -15.37 38.98 22.77
C THR A 308 -14.91 38.93 21.31
N ASP A 309 -14.05 39.87 20.90
CA ASP A 309 -13.49 39.86 19.55
C ASP A 309 -12.68 38.58 19.27
N VAL A 310 -12.63 38.18 18.00
CA VAL A 310 -12.04 36.91 17.56
C VAL A 310 -10.57 36.75 17.98
N VAL A 311 -9.80 37.85 17.97
CA VAL A 311 -8.37 37.81 18.30
C VAL A 311 -8.18 37.56 19.80
N THR A 312 -8.89 38.32 20.63
CA THR A 312 -8.89 38.16 22.08
C THR A 312 -9.43 36.79 22.50
N MET A 313 -10.54 36.34 21.91
CA MET A 313 -11.13 35.03 22.19
C MET A 313 -10.14 33.89 21.90
N ARG A 314 -9.38 34.00 20.80
CA ARG A 314 -8.34 33.02 20.45
C ARG A 314 -7.21 33.01 21.47
N GLN A 315 -6.74 34.17 21.90
CA GLN A 315 -5.68 34.27 22.90
C GLN A 315 -6.12 33.70 24.25
N GLN A 316 -7.29 34.10 24.75
CA GLN A 316 -7.86 33.60 25.99
C GLN A 316 -8.02 32.07 26.00
N ARG A 317 -8.42 31.49 24.86
CA ARG A 317 -8.52 30.04 24.68
C ARG A 317 -7.16 29.34 24.81
N MET A 318 -6.10 29.91 24.24
CA MET A 318 -4.75 29.36 24.34
C MET A 318 -4.20 29.43 25.77
N ASP A 319 -4.55 30.48 26.50
CA ASP A 319 -4.09 30.72 27.87
C ASP A 319 -5.01 30.08 28.94
N GLY A 320 -6.13 29.46 28.54
CA GLY A 320 -7.10 28.86 29.46
C GLY A 320 -7.87 29.87 30.32
N ILE A 321 -7.96 31.12 29.86
CA ILE A 321 -8.63 32.22 30.57
C ILE A 321 -10.12 32.23 30.21
N PRO A 322 -11.05 32.29 31.19
CA PRO A 322 -12.47 32.38 30.89
C PRO A 322 -12.84 33.72 30.24
N SER A 323 -13.78 33.69 29.30
CA SER A 323 -14.39 34.91 28.77
C SER A 323 -15.12 35.67 29.88
N LYS A 324 -15.14 37.00 29.77
CA LYS A 324 -15.91 37.86 30.69
C LYS A 324 -17.41 37.55 30.64
N SER A 325 -17.88 37.02 29.52
CA SER A 325 -19.29 36.71 29.27
C SER A 325 -19.69 35.32 29.79
N ARG A 326 -18.73 34.52 30.30
CA ARG A 326 -18.96 33.14 30.75
C ARG A 326 -19.95 33.02 31.90
N ASP A 327 -19.88 33.94 32.87
CA ASP A 327 -20.67 33.87 34.11
C ASP A 327 -21.92 34.78 34.06
N ILE A 328 -22.32 35.22 32.86
CA ILE A 328 -23.56 35.98 32.64
C ILE A 328 -24.78 35.12 33.01
N SER A 329 -25.84 35.75 33.53
CA SER A 329 -27.07 35.04 33.91
C SER A 329 -27.73 34.35 32.70
N VAL A 330 -28.46 33.26 32.98
CA VAL A 330 -29.21 32.51 31.96
C VAL A 330 -30.20 33.42 31.22
N GLU A 331 -30.92 34.29 31.93
CA GLU A 331 -31.90 35.22 31.37
C GLU A 331 -31.27 36.18 30.35
N GLU A 332 -30.10 36.74 30.68
CA GLU A 332 -29.38 37.65 29.79
C GLU A 332 -28.82 36.91 28.57
N ASN A 333 -28.31 35.68 28.74
CA ASN A 333 -27.87 34.86 27.61
C ASN A 333 -29.01 34.51 26.65
N LEU A 334 -30.19 34.15 27.16
CA LEU A 334 -31.38 33.88 26.35
C LEU A 334 -31.81 35.11 25.56
N LYS A 335 -31.82 36.28 26.22
CA LYS A 335 -32.15 37.55 25.56
C LYS A 335 -31.17 37.86 24.43
N ARG A 336 -29.86 37.75 24.68
CA ARG A 336 -28.82 37.96 23.65
C ARG A 336 -28.95 36.99 22.48
N PHE A 337 -29.20 35.71 22.76
CA PHE A 337 -29.38 34.70 21.72
C PHE A 337 -30.62 34.96 20.85
N GLN A 338 -31.72 35.45 21.44
CA GLN A 338 -32.91 35.88 20.70
C GLN A 338 -32.68 37.10 19.82
N GLU A 339 -31.82 38.04 20.23
CA GLU A 339 -31.44 39.17 19.39
C GLU A 339 -30.55 38.72 18.23
N MET A 340 -29.61 37.80 18.46
CA MET A 340 -28.80 37.20 17.39
C MET A 340 -29.64 36.55 16.30
N THR A 341 -30.73 35.85 16.66
CA THR A 341 -31.60 35.20 15.66
C THR A 341 -32.47 36.18 14.88
N LYS A 342 -32.78 37.35 15.44
CA LYS A 342 -33.45 38.45 14.72
C LYS A 342 -32.48 39.22 13.80
N GLY A 343 -31.17 39.00 13.92
CA GLY A 343 -30.16 39.76 13.21
C GLY A 343 -30.05 41.22 13.68
N THR A 344 -30.44 41.51 14.92
CA THR A 344 -30.33 42.84 15.52
C THR A 344 -28.94 43.06 16.11
N ALA A 345 -28.47 44.30 16.11
CA ALA A 345 -27.24 44.66 16.82
C ALA A 345 -27.56 44.72 18.32
N PHE A 346 -26.89 43.88 19.11
CA PHE A 346 -26.93 43.90 20.57
C PHE A 346 -25.67 44.56 21.13
#